data_AF-A0AA44WPC1-F1
#
_entry.id   AF-A0AA44WPC1-F1
#
_cell.length_a   1.000
_cell.length_b   1.000
_cell.length_c   1.000
_cell.angle_alpha   90.00
_cell.angle_beta   90.00
_cell.angle_gamma   90.00
#
_symmetry.space_group_name_H-M   'P 1'
#
loop_
_entity.id
_entity.type
_entity.pdbx_description
1 polymer ?
#
loop_
_entity_poly.entity_id
_entity_poly.type
_entity_poly.pdbx_seq_one_letter_code
_entity_poly.pdbx_strand_id
1 'polypeptide(L)'
;MYLTGKEKAWIFLYEKLPVTTAEKITYSPEDATAFAQSFSDWHVHEKLKIGDIINKPSFVSGMNNLREGVAAAETWSFAGRVALVGDACHRFTPNAGLGLNAGIQDVVFLVNHLRVLSAQTRHGIFDDKLFLNTLERYQEERREPVARDYAVASQSTRLQAWATWRDYLLARWFYSVEFVKNYLTDHGTATSFKSGLVLDFIESDEVLHGKIPWDHPLVRGALPIKTS
;
A
#
# COMPACT_ATOMS: atom_id res chain seq x y z
N MET A 1 12.87 -2.80 -10.37
CA MET A 1 12.49 -1.38 -10.08
C MET A 1 13.73 -0.64 -9.60
N TYR A 2 13.89 0.64 -9.95
CA TYR A 2 15.01 1.48 -9.50
C TYR A 2 14.47 2.82 -8.97
N LEU A 3 14.84 3.18 -7.74
CA LEU A 3 14.45 4.42 -7.08
C LEU A 3 15.71 5.18 -6.66
N THR A 4 15.70 6.50 -6.81
CA THR A 4 16.83 7.37 -6.45
C THR A 4 16.39 8.44 -5.47
N GLY A 5 17.14 8.59 -4.38
CA GLY A 5 17.10 9.75 -3.48
C GLY A 5 18.35 10.62 -3.67
N LYS A 6 18.48 11.66 -2.82
CA LYS A 6 19.64 12.57 -2.87
C LYS A 6 20.97 11.88 -2.55
N GLU A 7 20.95 10.93 -1.60
CA GLU A 7 22.16 10.29 -1.07
C GLU A 7 22.21 8.77 -1.33
N LYS A 8 21.06 8.16 -1.64
CA LYS A 8 20.91 6.70 -1.75
C LYS A 8 20.10 6.35 -2.98
N ALA A 9 20.33 5.16 -3.50
CA ALA A 9 19.49 4.56 -4.53
C ALA A 9 19.12 3.14 -4.13
N TRP A 10 17.95 2.70 -4.54
CA TRP A 10 17.40 1.39 -4.24
C TRP A 10 17.10 0.66 -5.54
N ILE A 11 17.59 -0.57 -5.63
CA ILE A 11 17.31 -1.47 -6.74
C ILE A 11 16.58 -2.67 -6.18
N PHE A 12 15.41 -2.94 -6.77
CA PHE A 12 14.62 -4.11 -6.43
C PHE A 12 14.74 -5.12 -7.55
N LEU A 13 15.31 -6.27 -7.19
CA LEU A 13 15.44 -7.46 -8.01
C LEU A 13 14.34 -8.43 -7.58
N TYR A 14 13.64 -8.99 -8.55
CA TYR A 14 12.51 -9.88 -8.29
C TYR A 14 12.71 -11.17 -9.05
N GLU A 15 12.48 -12.29 -8.36
CA GLU A 15 12.33 -13.60 -8.96
C GLU A 15 11.02 -14.20 -8.47
N LYS A 16 10.27 -14.80 -9.38
CA LYS A 16 9.02 -15.47 -9.04
C LYS A 16 9.36 -16.82 -8.40
N LEU A 17 8.85 -17.04 -7.18
CA LEU A 17 8.97 -18.34 -6.53
C LEU A 17 8.27 -19.43 -7.36
N PRO A 18 8.83 -20.66 -7.40
CA PRO A 18 8.22 -21.77 -8.14
C PRO A 18 6.87 -22.19 -7.56
N VAL A 19 6.69 -22.04 -6.24
CA VAL A 19 5.47 -22.40 -5.52
C VAL A 19 5.15 -21.30 -4.50
N THR A 20 3.87 -20.97 -4.36
CA THR A 20 3.38 -20.09 -3.31
C THR A 20 3.50 -20.79 -1.95
N THR A 21 4.13 -20.14 -0.97
CA THR A 21 4.33 -20.69 0.37
C THR A 21 3.92 -19.71 1.46
N ALA A 22 3.34 -20.23 2.54
CA ALA A 22 3.07 -19.47 3.76
C ALA A 22 4.26 -19.48 4.74
N GLU A 23 5.26 -20.33 4.48
CA GLU A 23 6.40 -20.54 5.35
C GLU A 23 7.23 -19.27 5.52
N LYS A 24 7.73 -19.08 6.74
CA LYS A 24 8.65 -18.00 7.03
C LYS A 24 10.06 -18.48 6.72
N ILE A 25 10.67 -17.89 5.72
CA ILE A 25 12.06 -18.11 5.35
C ILE A 25 12.85 -16.88 5.79
N THR A 26 14.03 -17.12 6.36
CA THR A 26 15.00 -16.07 6.68
C THR A 26 16.20 -16.29 5.78
N TYR A 27 16.62 -15.24 5.09
CA TYR A 27 17.78 -15.26 4.21
C TYR A 27 18.99 -14.66 4.91
N SER A 28 20.17 -15.24 4.69
CA SER A 28 21.42 -14.65 5.15
C SER A 28 21.87 -13.51 4.21
N PRO A 29 22.82 -12.66 4.64
CA PRO A 29 23.46 -11.69 3.75
C PRO A 29 24.12 -12.31 2.52
N GLU A 30 24.66 -13.53 2.66
CA GLU A 30 25.25 -14.30 1.56
C GLU A 30 24.19 -14.72 0.54
N ASP A 31 23.00 -15.16 0.99
CA ASP A 31 21.87 -15.47 0.09
C ASP A 31 21.47 -14.24 -0.72
N ALA A 32 21.33 -13.08 -0.07
CA ALA A 32 20.97 -11.83 -0.72
C ALA A 32 22.03 -11.39 -1.74
N THR A 33 23.31 -11.60 -1.44
CA THR A 33 24.42 -11.28 -2.33
C THR A 33 24.47 -12.22 -3.53
N ALA A 34 24.33 -13.53 -3.31
CA ALA A 34 24.28 -14.53 -4.37
C ALA A 34 23.08 -14.29 -5.29
N PHE A 35 21.92 -13.95 -4.72
CA PHE A 35 20.74 -13.56 -5.49
C PHE A 35 21.00 -12.30 -6.32
N ALA A 36 21.61 -11.26 -5.75
CA ALA A 36 21.94 -10.06 -6.53
C ALA A 36 22.96 -10.34 -7.66
N GLN A 37 23.92 -11.25 -7.42
CA GLN A 37 24.91 -11.67 -8.40
C GLN A 37 24.30 -12.38 -9.61
N SER A 38 23.18 -13.10 -9.46
CA SER A 38 22.50 -13.75 -10.59
C SER A 38 21.97 -12.74 -11.63
N PHE A 39 21.82 -11.47 -11.22
CA PHE A 39 21.42 -10.36 -12.08
C PHE A 39 22.61 -9.52 -12.58
N SER A 40 23.87 -9.93 -12.37
CA SER A 40 25.05 -9.08 -12.62
C SER A 40 25.11 -8.45 -14.01
N ASP A 41 24.67 -9.16 -15.04
CA ASP A 41 24.68 -8.69 -16.43
C ASP A 41 23.49 -7.81 -16.81
N TRP A 42 22.50 -7.68 -15.93
CA TRP A 42 21.32 -6.88 -16.19
C TRP A 42 21.66 -5.40 -16.11
N HIS A 43 21.06 -4.64 -17.04
CA HIS A 43 21.28 -3.21 -17.12
C HIS A 43 20.26 -2.47 -16.26
N VAL A 44 20.75 -1.55 -15.42
CA VAL A 44 19.92 -0.53 -14.77
C VAL A 44 19.64 0.61 -15.75
N HIS A 45 20.66 1.00 -16.51
CA HIS A 45 20.56 1.85 -17.69
C HIS A 45 21.68 1.49 -18.69
N GLU A 46 21.75 2.20 -19.82
CA GLU A 46 22.67 1.90 -20.93
C GLU A 46 24.15 1.69 -20.57
N LYS A 47 24.65 2.26 -19.47
CA LYS A 47 26.08 2.21 -19.09
C LYS A 47 26.33 1.65 -17.69
N LEU A 48 25.30 1.14 -17.02
CA LEU A 48 25.39 0.68 -15.65
C LEU A 48 24.68 -0.66 -15.51
N LYS A 49 25.45 -1.68 -15.15
CA LYS A 49 24.95 -3.00 -14.83
C LYS A 49 24.77 -3.17 -13.32
N ILE A 50 23.99 -4.17 -12.93
CA ILE A 50 23.87 -4.59 -11.52
C ILE A 50 25.25 -5.00 -10.97
N GLY A 51 26.06 -5.71 -11.75
CA GLY A 51 27.42 -6.12 -11.38
C GLY A 51 28.31 -4.94 -10.96
N ASP A 52 28.18 -3.80 -11.62
CA ASP A 52 28.95 -2.58 -11.31
C ASP A 52 28.54 -1.96 -9.96
N ILE A 53 27.35 -2.31 -9.46
CA ILE A 53 26.76 -1.76 -8.24
C ILE A 53 27.03 -2.66 -7.06
N ILE A 54 26.81 -3.97 -7.21
CA ILE A 54 26.99 -4.95 -6.13
C ILE A 54 28.46 -5.07 -5.68
N ASN A 55 29.41 -4.71 -6.55
CA ASN A 55 30.84 -4.72 -6.25
C ASN A 55 31.33 -3.45 -5.54
N LYS A 56 30.44 -2.47 -5.28
CA LYS A 56 30.82 -1.24 -4.55
C LYS A 56 30.82 -1.49 -3.04
N PRO A 57 31.79 -0.92 -2.29
CA PRO A 57 31.82 -1.05 -0.82
C PRO A 57 30.58 -0.49 -0.10
N SER A 58 29.86 0.44 -0.72
CA SER A 58 28.63 1.03 -0.18
C SER A 58 27.38 0.20 -0.44
N PHE A 59 27.49 -0.91 -1.17
CA PHE A 59 26.36 -1.78 -1.46
C PHE A 59 25.91 -2.52 -0.21
N VAL A 60 24.60 -2.44 0.05
CA VAL A 60 23.93 -3.20 1.11
C VAL A 60 22.74 -3.89 0.47
N SER A 61 22.60 -5.19 0.76
CA SER A 61 21.51 -6.02 0.25
C SER A 61 20.64 -6.53 1.40
N GLY A 62 19.40 -6.85 1.04
CA GLY A 62 18.45 -7.56 1.89
C GLY A 62 17.53 -8.38 1.01
N MET A 63 17.08 -9.52 1.50
CA MET A 63 16.24 -10.43 0.74
C MET A 63 15.06 -10.89 1.61
N ASN A 64 13.88 -10.91 1.01
CA ASN A 64 12.67 -11.41 1.65
C ASN A 64 11.67 -11.87 0.60
N ASN A 65 10.85 -12.85 0.97
CA ASN A 65 9.71 -13.23 0.16
C ASN A 65 8.65 -12.15 0.25
N LEU A 66 8.14 -11.72 -0.90
CA LEU A 66 7.02 -10.82 -0.97
C LEU A 66 5.76 -11.56 -0.55
N ARG A 67 5.30 -11.30 0.67
CA ARG A 67 4.03 -11.81 1.17
C ARG A 67 2.92 -10.89 0.65
N GLU A 68 1.85 -11.50 0.17
CA GLU A 68 0.68 -10.79 -0.29
C GLU A 68 -0.58 -11.52 0.19
N GLY A 69 -1.63 -10.77 0.50
CA GLY A 69 -2.91 -11.31 0.90
C GLY A 69 -3.68 -10.36 1.79
N VAL A 70 -4.99 -10.34 1.64
CA VAL A 70 -5.91 -9.76 2.61
C VAL A 70 -6.28 -10.89 3.56
N ALA A 71 -6.20 -10.66 4.87
CA ALA A 71 -6.62 -11.62 5.87
C ALA A 71 -8.04 -12.06 5.53
N ALA A 72 -8.18 -13.34 5.18
CA ALA A 72 -9.46 -13.97 4.89
C ALA A 72 -10.32 -14.16 6.15
N ALA A 73 -9.87 -13.66 7.31
CA ALA A 73 -10.62 -13.70 8.54
C ALA A 73 -11.97 -13.04 8.30
N GLU A 74 -13.04 -13.76 8.66
CA GLU A 74 -14.41 -13.23 8.65
C GLU A 74 -14.52 -11.92 9.43
N THR A 75 -13.58 -11.64 10.35
CA THR A 75 -13.51 -10.40 11.11
C THR A 75 -12.11 -9.78 11.18
N TRP A 76 -12.00 -8.47 10.95
CA TRP A 76 -10.82 -7.62 11.24
C TRP A 76 -10.82 -7.11 12.68
N SER A 77 -11.76 -7.60 13.48
CA SER A 77 -11.89 -7.30 14.89
C SER A 77 -12.08 -8.56 15.72
N PHE A 78 -11.63 -8.52 16.96
CA PHE A 78 -11.79 -9.61 17.91
C PHE A 78 -12.45 -9.14 19.21
N ALA A 79 -13.46 -9.89 19.63
CA ALA A 79 -14.20 -9.72 20.90
C ALA A 79 -14.71 -8.29 21.17
N GLY A 80 -14.95 -7.49 20.12
CA GLY A 80 -15.37 -6.09 20.26
C GLY A 80 -14.37 -5.24 21.06
N ARG A 81 -13.09 -5.59 21.08
CA ARG A 81 -12.05 -4.87 21.87
C ARG A 81 -10.74 -4.68 21.12
N VAL A 82 -10.52 -5.44 20.06
CA VAL A 82 -9.29 -5.41 19.26
C VAL A 82 -9.66 -5.18 17.80
N ALA A 83 -8.91 -4.33 17.12
CA ALA A 83 -8.99 -4.10 15.67
C ALA A 83 -7.63 -4.37 15.02
N LEU A 84 -7.63 -5.01 13.86
CA LEU A 84 -6.46 -5.18 13.01
C LEU A 84 -6.43 -4.07 11.96
N VAL A 85 -5.25 -3.49 11.74
CA VAL A 85 -5.05 -2.37 10.81
C VAL A 85 -3.78 -2.58 9.97
N GLY A 86 -3.79 -2.08 8.73
CA GLY A 86 -2.66 -2.17 7.82
C GLY A 86 -2.17 -3.61 7.61
N ASP A 87 -0.86 -3.82 7.65
CA ASP A 87 -0.18 -5.09 7.42
C ASP A 87 -0.62 -6.25 8.35
N ALA A 88 -1.31 -5.96 9.45
CA ALA A 88 -1.90 -6.99 10.32
C ALA A 88 -3.17 -7.62 9.72
N CYS A 89 -3.92 -6.88 8.90
CA CYS A 89 -5.13 -7.34 8.22
C CYS A 89 -4.99 -7.47 6.71
N HIS A 90 -4.10 -6.73 6.07
CA HIS A 90 -3.88 -6.81 4.63
C HIS A 90 -2.45 -6.46 4.28
N ARG A 91 -1.80 -7.34 3.53
CA ARG A 91 -0.42 -7.16 3.09
C ARG A 91 -0.37 -7.15 1.58
N PHE A 92 0.28 -6.14 1.04
CA PHE A 92 0.46 -5.95 -0.39
C PHE A 92 1.92 -6.09 -0.76
N THR A 93 2.17 -6.46 -2.00
CA THR A 93 3.51 -6.31 -2.57
C THR A 93 3.87 -4.82 -2.71
N PRO A 94 5.15 -4.45 -2.56
CA PRO A 94 5.55 -3.04 -2.47
C PRO A 94 5.48 -2.29 -3.81
N ASN A 95 5.31 -2.99 -4.93
CA ASN A 95 5.49 -2.46 -6.28
C ASN A 95 4.55 -1.30 -6.64
N ALA A 96 3.36 -1.23 -6.02
CA ALA A 96 2.41 -0.14 -6.22
C ALA A 96 2.47 0.93 -5.11
N GLY A 97 3.24 0.73 -4.04
CA GLY A 97 3.35 1.69 -2.93
C GLY A 97 2.07 1.86 -2.10
N LEU A 98 1.13 0.92 -2.16
CA LEU A 98 -0.20 1.08 -1.55
C LEU A 98 -0.29 0.63 -0.09
N GLY A 99 0.61 -0.25 0.40
CA GLY A 99 0.48 -0.86 1.73
C GLY A 99 0.40 0.16 2.87
N LEU A 100 1.36 1.10 2.93
CA LEU A 100 1.35 2.16 3.94
C LEU A 100 0.10 3.05 3.82
N ASN A 101 -0.24 3.45 2.61
CA ASN A 101 -1.38 4.34 2.35
C ASN A 101 -2.70 3.69 2.80
N ALA A 102 -2.93 2.43 2.45
CA ALA A 102 -4.11 1.69 2.89
C ALA A 102 -4.17 1.54 4.41
N GLY A 103 -3.04 1.25 5.07
CA GLY A 103 -2.97 1.18 6.53
C GLY A 103 -3.25 2.53 7.21
N ILE A 104 -2.76 3.64 6.66
CA ILE A 104 -3.09 4.98 7.17
C ILE A 104 -4.59 5.25 7.03
N GLN A 105 -5.20 4.87 5.91
CA GLN A 105 -6.64 5.05 5.67
C GLN A 105 -7.48 4.26 6.68
N ASP A 106 -7.04 3.07 7.09
CA ASP A 106 -7.70 2.32 8.17
C ASP A 106 -7.66 3.06 9.50
N VAL A 107 -6.50 3.62 9.85
CA VAL A 107 -6.32 4.39 11.09
C VAL A 107 -7.20 5.65 11.06
N VAL A 108 -7.22 6.38 9.94
CA VAL A 108 -8.05 7.58 9.79
C VAL A 108 -9.53 7.24 10.00
N PHE A 109 -10.02 6.15 9.38
CA PHE A 109 -11.39 5.70 9.56
C PHE A 109 -11.72 5.45 11.04
N LEU A 110 -10.89 4.64 11.71
CA LEU A 110 -11.11 4.26 13.09
C LEU A 110 -11.04 5.48 14.02
N VAL A 111 -10.04 6.34 13.87
CA VAL A 111 -9.85 7.51 14.75
C VAL A 111 -11.04 8.48 14.65
N ASN A 112 -11.53 8.75 13.43
CA ASN A 112 -12.72 9.62 13.25
C ASN A 112 -13.93 9.04 14.00
N HIS A 113 -14.19 7.74 13.87
CA HIS A 113 -15.33 7.11 14.54
C HIS A 113 -15.14 6.99 16.05
N LEU A 114 -13.96 6.61 16.52
CA LEU A 114 -13.63 6.53 17.95
C LEU A 114 -13.79 7.88 18.65
N ARG A 115 -13.48 8.99 17.96
CA ARG A 115 -13.72 10.35 18.47
C ARG A 115 -15.21 10.60 18.72
N VAL A 116 -16.08 10.20 17.79
CA VAL A 116 -17.54 10.34 17.93
C VAL A 116 -18.03 9.54 19.15
N LEU A 117 -17.56 8.29 19.29
CA LEU A 117 -17.89 7.43 20.43
C LEU A 117 -17.44 8.03 21.76
N SER A 118 -16.22 8.56 21.79
CA SER A 118 -15.66 9.20 22.98
C SER A 118 -16.48 10.43 23.39
N ALA A 119 -16.95 11.23 22.44
CA ALA A 119 -17.78 12.39 22.74
C ALA A 119 -19.22 12.04 23.19
N GLN A 120 -19.73 10.88 22.77
CA GLN A 120 -21.03 10.36 23.22
C GLN A 120 -20.96 9.68 24.59
N THR A 121 -19.76 9.30 25.03
CA THR A 121 -19.52 8.65 26.32
C THR A 121 -19.83 9.62 27.46
N ARG A 122 -20.89 9.34 28.23
CA ARG A 122 -21.25 10.12 29.43
C ARG A 122 -20.78 9.37 30.68
N HIS A 123 -20.15 10.09 31.61
CA HIS A 123 -19.69 9.54 32.91
C HIS A 123 -18.70 8.35 32.80
N GLY A 124 -17.96 8.24 31.70
CA GLY A 124 -16.98 7.17 31.50
C GLY A 124 -17.59 5.79 31.20
N ILE A 125 -18.90 5.69 30.98
CA ILE A 125 -19.56 4.45 30.59
C ILE A 125 -19.55 4.34 29.08
N PHE A 126 -18.74 3.41 28.58
CA PHE A 126 -18.59 3.14 27.16
C PHE A 126 -19.65 2.14 26.68
N ASP A 127 -20.28 2.39 25.55
CA ASP A 127 -21.24 1.47 24.95
C ASP A 127 -20.50 0.41 24.12
N ASP A 128 -20.30 -0.77 24.71
CA ASP A 128 -19.64 -1.91 24.07
C ASP A 128 -20.32 -2.32 22.76
N LYS A 129 -21.65 -2.17 22.64
CA LYS A 129 -22.40 -2.51 21.41
C LYS A 129 -22.09 -1.51 20.31
N LEU A 130 -22.06 -0.22 20.66
CA LEU A 130 -21.76 0.83 19.70
C LEU A 130 -20.31 0.75 19.20
N PHE A 131 -19.38 0.37 20.07
CA PHE A 131 -18.00 0.11 19.68
C PHE A 131 -17.87 -1.11 18.75
N LEU A 132 -18.54 -2.23 19.08
CA LEU A 132 -18.57 -3.39 18.20
C LEU A 132 -19.09 -3.02 16.81
N ASN A 133 -20.22 -2.31 16.73
CA ASN A 133 -20.77 -1.81 15.47
C ASN A 133 -19.77 -0.94 14.69
N THR A 134 -18.96 -0.14 15.38
CA THR A 134 -17.93 0.70 14.75
C THR A 134 -16.83 -0.15 14.11
N LEU A 135 -16.41 -1.23 14.77
CA LEU A 135 -15.41 -2.15 14.24
C LEU A 135 -15.95 -2.97 13.05
N GLU A 136 -17.20 -3.39 13.10
CA GLU A 136 -17.88 -4.06 11.99
C GLU A 136 -17.98 -3.13 10.77
N ARG A 137 -18.43 -1.88 10.98
CA ARG A 137 -18.47 -0.86 9.92
C ARG A 137 -17.11 -0.57 9.33
N TYR A 138 -16.07 -0.48 10.15
CA TYR A 138 -14.69 -0.33 9.68
C TYR A 138 -14.33 -1.42 8.67
N GLN A 139 -14.58 -2.68 9.01
CA GLN A 139 -14.32 -3.78 8.10
C GLN A 139 -15.19 -3.71 6.84
N GLU A 140 -16.49 -3.46 6.98
CA GLU A 140 -17.41 -3.38 5.84
C GLU A 140 -17.02 -2.29 4.84
N GLU A 141 -16.74 -1.09 5.33
CA GLU A 141 -16.43 0.08 4.51
C GLU A 141 -15.00 0.03 3.93
N ARG A 142 -14.04 -0.61 4.62
CA ARG A 142 -12.65 -0.70 4.15
C ARG A 142 -12.34 -1.95 3.32
N ARG A 143 -13.14 -3.02 3.40
CA ARG A 143 -12.90 -4.29 2.68
C ARG A 143 -12.76 -4.10 1.18
N GLU A 144 -13.67 -3.37 0.56
CA GLU A 144 -13.70 -3.22 -0.90
C GLU A 144 -12.54 -2.35 -1.43
N PRO A 145 -12.24 -1.17 -0.84
CA PRO A 145 -11.01 -0.43 -1.16
C PRO A 145 -9.73 -1.26 -0.99
N VAL A 146 -9.57 -1.98 0.13
CA VAL A 146 -8.41 -2.83 0.40
C VAL A 146 -8.27 -3.96 -0.62
N ALA A 147 -9.39 -4.59 -1.03
CA ALA A 147 -9.38 -5.63 -2.05
C ALA A 147 -8.95 -5.09 -3.43
N ARG A 148 -9.37 -3.87 -3.79
CA ARG A 148 -8.91 -3.20 -5.02
C ARG A 148 -7.42 -2.89 -4.95
N ASP A 149 -6.95 -2.31 -3.85
CA ASP A 149 -5.52 -1.99 -3.66
C ASP A 149 -4.65 -3.24 -3.71
N TYR A 150 -5.10 -4.33 -3.09
CA TYR A 150 -4.47 -5.65 -3.21
C TYR A 150 -4.36 -6.10 -4.67
N ALA A 151 -5.47 -6.07 -5.42
CA ALA A 151 -5.49 -6.49 -6.81
C ALA A 151 -4.50 -5.66 -7.67
N VAL A 152 -4.47 -4.34 -7.47
CA VAL A 152 -3.55 -3.43 -8.16
C VAL A 152 -2.11 -3.73 -7.80
N ALA A 153 -1.78 -3.88 -6.52
CA ALA A 153 -0.41 -4.16 -6.07
C ALA A 153 0.09 -5.51 -6.62
N SER A 154 -0.75 -6.53 -6.49
CA SER A 154 -0.46 -7.89 -6.92
C SER A 154 -0.27 -7.99 -8.44
N GLN A 155 -1.13 -7.31 -9.23
CA GLN A 155 -0.94 -7.18 -10.68
C GLN A 155 0.33 -6.39 -11.03
N SER A 156 0.60 -5.29 -10.32
CA SER A 156 1.78 -4.45 -10.57
C SER A 156 3.09 -5.22 -10.41
N THR A 157 3.19 -6.08 -9.40
CA THR A 157 4.37 -6.94 -9.20
C THR A 157 4.55 -7.90 -10.37
N ARG A 158 3.48 -8.58 -10.79
CA ARG A 158 3.53 -9.52 -11.93
C ARG A 158 3.88 -8.83 -13.23
N LEU A 159 3.33 -7.64 -13.46
CA LEU A 159 3.64 -6.79 -14.59
C LEU A 159 5.12 -6.39 -14.62
N GLN A 160 5.65 -5.91 -13.50
CA GLN A 160 7.03 -5.43 -13.41
C GLN A 160 8.07 -6.56 -13.39
N ALA A 161 7.69 -7.75 -12.91
CA ALA A 161 8.54 -8.94 -12.91
C ALA A 161 8.39 -9.78 -14.19
N TRP A 162 7.54 -9.36 -15.15
CA TRP A 162 7.22 -10.12 -16.36
C TRP A 162 6.86 -11.58 -16.08
N ALA A 163 5.98 -11.78 -15.09
CA ALA A 163 5.63 -13.12 -14.58
C ALA A 163 5.09 -14.07 -15.66
N THR A 164 4.55 -13.51 -16.75
CA THR A 164 4.16 -14.22 -17.97
C THR A 164 4.57 -13.42 -19.20
N TRP A 165 4.59 -14.06 -20.38
CA TRP A 165 4.82 -13.35 -21.63
C TRP A 165 3.73 -12.29 -21.92
N ARG A 166 2.51 -12.47 -21.38
CA ARG A 166 1.44 -11.46 -21.47
C ARG A 166 1.78 -10.23 -20.64
N ASP A 167 2.26 -10.43 -19.41
CA ASP A 167 2.73 -9.35 -18.55
C ASP A 167 3.88 -8.57 -19.21
N TYR A 168 4.81 -9.28 -19.86
CA TYR A 168 5.87 -8.67 -20.66
C TYR A 168 5.32 -7.77 -21.77
N LEU A 169 4.40 -8.28 -22.59
CA LEU A 169 3.82 -7.50 -23.69
C LEU A 169 3.03 -6.30 -23.19
N LEU A 170 2.22 -6.49 -22.15
CA LEU A 170 1.45 -5.41 -21.55
C LEU A 170 2.37 -4.33 -21.00
N ALA A 171 3.40 -4.70 -20.22
CA ALA A 171 4.37 -3.76 -19.66
C ALA A 171 5.09 -2.97 -20.77
N ARG A 172 5.57 -3.69 -21.79
CA ARG A 172 6.50 -3.13 -22.79
C ARG A 172 5.81 -2.33 -23.89
N TRP A 173 4.56 -2.68 -24.23
CA TRP A 173 3.87 -2.14 -25.39
C TRP A 173 2.54 -1.49 -25.05
N PHE A 174 1.73 -2.06 -24.15
CA PHE A 174 0.41 -1.50 -23.85
C PHE A 174 0.51 -0.32 -22.87
N TYR A 175 1.06 -0.54 -21.67
CA TYR A 175 1.18 0.49 -20.64
C TYR A 175 2.20 1.59 -20.98
N SER A 176 3.09 1.31 -21.95
CA SER A 176 4.06 2.29 -22.46
C SER A 176 3.43 3.30 -23.43
N VAL A 177 2.20 3.08 -23.91
CA VAL A 177 1.49 4.04 -24.77
C VAL A 177 0.99 5.21 -23.92
N GLU A 178 1.40 6.43 -24.29
CA GLU A 178 1.11 7.65 -23.54
C GLU A 178 -0.38 7.86 -23.27
N PHE A 179 -1.23 7.61 -24.27
CA PHE A 179 -2.68 7.69 -24.13
C PHE A 179 -3.21 6.72 -23.06
N VAL A 180 -2.76 5.46 -23.08
CA VAL A 180 -3.18 4.43 -22.12
C VAL A 180 -2.74 4.81 -20.72
N LYS A 181 -1.48 5.23 -20.57
CA LYS A 181 -0.93 5.70 -19.29
C LYS A 181 -1.77 6.85 -18.72
N ASN A 182 -2.01 7.89 -19.51
CA ASN A 182 -2.76 9.07 -19.07
C ASN A 182 -4.22 8.72 -18.74
N TYR A 183 -4.86 7.89 -19.55
CA TYR A 183 -6.22 7.41 -19.27
C TYR A 183 -6.29 6.66 -17.92
N LEU A 184 -5.36 5.74 -17.67
CA LEU A 184 -5.31 4.99 -16.41
C LEU A 184 -4.97 5.86 -15.20
N THR A 185 -4.11 6.86 -15.38
CA THR A 185 -3.82 7.85 -14.32
C THR A 185 -5.06 8.64 -13.96
N ASP A 186 -5.76 9.21 -14.96
CA ASP A 186 -6.90 10.11 -14.71
C ASP A 186 -8.14 9.34 -14.22
N HIS A 187 -8.48 8.21 -14.87
CA HIS A 187 -9.72 7.47 -14.61
C HIS A 187 -9.55 6.27 -13.66
N GLY A 188 -8.31 5.86 -13.38
CA GLY A 188 -8.00 4.79 -12.44
C GLY A 188 -7.42 5.35 -11.15
N THR A 189 -6.15 5.74 -11.18
CA THR A 189 -5.39 6.15 -9.99
C THR A 189 -6.00 7.37 -9.31
N ALA A 190 -6.22 8.46 -10.05
CA ALA A 190 -6.73 9.69 -9.47
C ALA A 190 -8.17 9.54 -8.96
N THR A 191 -8.99 8.73 -9.64
CA THR A 191 -10.36 8.39 -9.19
C THR A 191 -10.35 7.57 -7.90
N SER A 192 -9.36 6.69 -7.70
CA SER A 192 -9.19 5.97 -6.43
C SER A 192 -8.70 6.91 -5.30
N PHE A 193 -7.72 7.76 -5.60
CA PHE A 193 -7.07 8.60 -4.58
C PHE A 193 -7.97 9.74 -4.08
N LYS A 194 -8.84 10.30 -4.93
CA LYS A 194 -9.72 11.41 -4.54
C LYS A 194 -10.64 11.09 -3.35
N SER A 195 -10.95 9.82 -3.11
CA SER A 195 -11.79 9.36 -1.99
C SER A 195 -10.98 9.03 -0.73
N GLY A 196 -9.70 9.41 -0.68
CA GLY A 196 -8.87 9.28 0.52
C GLY A 196 -9.49 9.99 1.71
N LEU A 197 -9.68 9.26 2.80
CA LEU A 197 -10.16 9.77 4.07
C LEU A 197 -9.15 10.72 4.68
N VAL A 198 -9.67 11.74 5.37
CA VAL A 198 -8.90 12.69 6.19
C VAL A 198 -9.37 12.63 7.63
N LEU A 199 -8.51 13.04 8.56
CA LEU A 199 -8.91 13.23 9.96
C LEU A 199 -9.84 14.44 10.04
N ASP A 200 -11.11 14.21 10.33
CA ASP A 200 -12.19 15.20 10.17
C ASP A 200 -12.24 16.27 11.27
N PHE A 201 -11.20 16.31 12.11
CA PHE A 201 -11.06 17.18 13.27
C PHE A 201 -9.74 17.94 13.28
N ILE A 202 -8.86 17.68 12.32
CA ILE A 202 -7.63 18.44 12.17
C ILE A 202 -7.90 19.56 11.19
N GLU A 203 -7.91 20.78 11.69
CA GLU A 203 -8.10 21.96 10.86
C GLU A 203 -6.86 22.22 10.01
N SER A 204 -7.04 22.28 8.69
CA SER A 204 -5.98 22.63 7.74
C SER A 204 -6.60 23.19 6.47
N ASP A 205 -5.83 24.03 5.77
CA ASP A 205 -6.19 24.39 4.40
C ASP A 205 -5.86 23.23 3.45
N GLU A 206 -6.70 23.04 2.45
CA GLU A 206 -6.37 22.16 1.32
C GLU A 206 -5.29 22.83 0.48
N VAL A 207 -4.06 22.30 0.53
CA VAL A 207 -2.92 22.85 -0.21
C VAL A 207 -2.71 22.15 -1.55
N LEU A 208 -3.32 20.98 -1.76
CA LEU A 208 -3.15 20.17 -2.96
C LEU A 208 -4.36 20.35 -3.90
N HIS A 209 -4.25 21.30 -4.82
CA HIS A 209 -5.26 21.52 -5.85
C HIS A 209 -4.86 20.85 -7.18
N GLY A 210 -5.67 19.88 -7.61
CA GLY A 210 -5.49 19.16 -8.87
C GLY A 210 -6.66 19.32 -9.83
N LYS A 211 -6.57 18.67 -11.00
CA LYS A 211 -7.66 18.63 -12.00
C LYS A 211 -8.90 17.88 -11.48
N ILE A 212 -8.68 16.91 -10.59
CA ILE A 212 -9.73 16.11 -9.95
C ILE A 212 -9.82 16.56 -8.50
N PRO A 213 -10.98 17.06 -8.05
CA PRO A 213 -11.16 17.50 -6.66
C PRO A 213 -11.23 16.30 -5.71
N TRP A 214 -10.72 16.49 -4.49
CA TRP A 214 -10.87 15.55 -3.39
C TRP A 214 -12.34 15.45 -2.96
N ASP A 215 -12.81 14.24 -2.62
CA ASP A 215 -14.12 14.05 -2.01
C ASP A 215 -14.13 14.47 -0.53
N HIS A 216 -12.95 14.43 0.10
CA HIS A 216 -12.73 14.78 1.50
C HIS A 216 -11.62 15.85 1.62
N PRO A 217 -11.86 17.09 1.16
CA PRO A 217 -10.86 18.15 1.26
C PRO A 217 -10.58 18.52 2.71
N LEU A 218 -9.35 18.99 2.99
CA LEU A 218 -9.02 19.60 4.28
C LEU A 218 -9.77 20.93 4.45
N VAL A 219 -10.33 21.15 5.65
CA VAL A 219 -11.16 22.32 5.96
C VAL A 219 -10.62 23.03 7.20
N ARG A 220 -10.56 24.36 7.14
CA ARG A 220 -10.24 25.24 8.27
C ARG A 220 -11.50 25.71 8.99
N GLY A 221 -11.43 25.80 10.33
CA GLY A 221 -12.51 26.28 11.19
C GLY A 221 -13.18 25.18 12.01
N ALA A 222 -14.11 25.56 12.88
CA ALA A 222 -14.73 24.63 13.83
C ALA A 222 -15.44 23.47 13.13
N LEU A 223 -14.82 22.28 13.16
CA LEU A 223 -15.40 21.06 12.60
C LEU A 223 -16.27 20.40 13.69
N PRO A 224 -17.62 20.45 13.56
CA PRO A 224 -18.49 19.78 14.50
C PRO A 224 -18.17 18.29 14.47
N ILE A 225 -18.37 17.61 15.60
CA ILE A 225 -18.34 16.16 15.63
C ILE A 225 -19.45 15.69 14.69
N LYS A 226 -19.07 15.04 13.58
CA LYS A 226 -20.03 14.40 12.69
C LYS A 226 -20.62 13.22 13.44
N THR A 227 -21.75 13.44 14.12
CA THR A 227 -22.60 12.34 14.56
C THR A 227 -23.16 11.74 13.29
N SER A 228 -22.61 10.59 12.89
CA SER A 228 -22.91 9.88 11.64
C SER A 228 -24.36 10.01 11.18
#